data_AF-A0A948QBG6-F1
#
_entry.id   AF-A0A948QBG6-F1
#
_cell.length_a   1.000
_cell.length_b   1.000
_cell.length_c   1.000
_cell.angle_alpha   90.00
_cell.angle_beta   90.00
_cell.angle_gamma   90.00
#
_symmetry.space_group_name_H-M   'P 1'
#
loop_
_entity.id
_entity.type
_entity.pdbx_description
1 polymer ?
#
loop_
_entity_poly.entity_id
_entity_poly.type
_entity_poly.pdbx_seq_one_letter_code
_entity_poly.pdbx_strand_id
1 'polypeptide(L)'
;DKNFTLAAERTFPSLNKGDIAIRSGLTIGDRDFKQISAGLSYKINKVGFDYGFSLPLGTIKETAGNHKLAMTYHFGGPTVEEQYALEVLEQYKQLKEKTDYTSTKNVASLDDPRLKDIKDAIEKRNYAKANGMLMQRAKDLLPDIEVLNLSKRLNLVSAFYPVMEIETYSDDWEILLSSGIENIIKGKDSQAIKQINVAQSLNQNDAGLSNFLEKAEELTHIKADRVPSDFNRGYIEYKFYESDILYEQKKYDDAARKLNQILDFEPEKIAAIKKLGSCHYLMENYALALYYWENALKLETNTKERTTLLKIVNQTKRKINPDLDTAGKKDTLSKQAQNAREIERLYRLGANLYLKGDHGKAADVFRKIMTIDPENKKAKQALERVLRLR
;
A
#
# COMPACT_ATOMS: atom_id res chain seq x y z
N ASP A 1 -13.97 -26.46 32.59
CA ASP A 1 -13.67 -26.91 31.22
C ASP A 1 -13.20 -25.73 30.39
N LYS A 2 -11.92 -25.41 30.55
CA LYS A 2 -11.19 -24.46 29.71
C LYS A 2 -10.46 -25.26 28.64
N ASN A 3 -10.65 -24.87 27.39
CA ASN A 3 -9.96 -25.45 26.25
C ASN A 3 -9.16 -24.35 25.54
N PHE A 4 -7.94 -24.66 25.16
CA PHE A 4 -7.06 -23.82 24.35
C PHE A 4 -6.81 -24.51 23.01
N THR A 5 -7.06 -23.80 21.91
CA THR A 5 -6.88 -24.32 20.55
C THR A 5 -5.89 -23.44 19.79
N LEU A 6 -4.89 -24.07 19.19
CA LEU A 6 -4.00 -23.45 18.21
C LEU A 6 -4.27 -24.08 16.85
N ALA A 7 -4.59 -23.26 15.84
CA ALA A 7 -4.90 -23.73 14.49
C ALA A 7 -4.18 -22.90 13.43
N ALA A 8 -3.86 -23.53 12.31
CA ALA A 8 -3.26 -22.90 11.14
C ALA A 8 -3.97 -23.38 9.88
N GLU A 9 -4.18 -22.45 8.94
CA GLU A 9 -4.78 -22.70 7.63
C GLU A 9 -3.90 -22.09 6.54
N ARG A 10 -3.79 -22.80 5.41
CA ARG A 10 -3.16 -22.29 4.21
C ARG A 10 -3.94 -22.71 2.97
N THR A 11 -4.27 -21.73 2.13
CA THR A 11 -4.95 -21.94 0.84
C THR A 11 -3.96 -21.77 -0.31
N PHE A 12 -4.00 -22.69 -1.26
CA PHE A 12 -3.22 -22.73 -2.48
C PHE A 12 -4.16 -22.51 -3.66
N PRO A 13 -4.34 -21.26 -4.12
CA PRO A 13 -5.24 -20.98 -5.21
C PRO A 13 -4.67 -21.47 -6.53
N SER A 14 -5.50 -22.06 -7.39
CA SER A 14 -5.10 -22.47 -8.73
C SER A 14 -6.21 -22.27 -9.74
N LEU A 15 -5.94 -21.44 -10.75
CA LEU A 15 -6.87 -21.17 -11.85
C LEU A 15 -7.32 -22.47 -12.54
N ASN A 16 -6.42 -23.41 -12.81
CA ASN A 16 -6.71 -24.57 -13.68
C ASN A 16 -7.12 -25.84 -12.95
N LYS A 17 -6.85 -25.91 -11.65
CA LYS A 17 -6.98 -27.13 -10.85
C LYS A 17 -7.88 -26.94 -9.62
N GLY A 18 -8.44 -25.76 -9.40
CA GLY A 18 -9.22 -25.46 -8.19
C GLY A 18 -8.33 -25.14 -6.99
N ASP A 19 -8.94 -24.57 -5.96
CA ASP A 19 -8.28 -24.15 -4.74
C ASP A 19 -8.13 -25.33 -3.78
N ILE A 20 -6.93 -25.54 -3.26
CA ILE A 20 -6.67 -26.53 -2.20
C ILE A 20 -6.39 -25.77 -0.91
N ALA A 21 -7.14 -26.04 0.15
CA ALA A 21 -6.83 -25.55 1.49
C ALA A 21 -6.44 -26.69 2.42
N ILE A 22 -5.42 -26.45 3.24
CA ILE A 22 -4.96 -27.37 4.27
C ILE A 22 -5.14 -26.67 5.61
N ARG A 23 -5.76 -27.38 6.56
CA ARG A 23 -5.99 -26.93 7.92
C ARG A 23 -5.38 -27.91 8.90
N SER A 24 -4.82 -27.41 9.99
CA SER A 24 -4.34 -28.23 11.11
C SER A 24 -4.65 -27.54 12.42
N GLY A 25 -4.92 -28.32 13.46
CA GLY A 25 -5.25 -27.79 14.78
C GLY A 25 -4.80 -28.71 15.90
N LEU A 26 -4.43 -28.10 17.02
CA LEU A 26 -4.15 -28.77 18.28
C LEU A 26 -5.00 -28.13 19.37
N THR A 27 -5.81 -28.92 20.04
CA THR A 27 -6.62 -28.50 21.20
C THR A 27 -6.12 -29.19 22.45
N ILE A 28 -5.91 -28.42 23.51
CA ILE A 28 -5.55 -28.90 24.85
C ILE A 28 -6.58 -28.33 25.82
N GLY A 29 -7.15 -29.18 26.66
CA GLY A 29 -8.18 -28.78 27.63
C GLY A 29 -7.99 -29.42 29.00
N ASP A 30 -8.84 -29.01 29.93
CA ASP A 30 -8.93 -29.62 31.25
C ASP A 30 -9.24 -31.14 31.15
N ARG A 31 -8.87 -31.91 32.19
CA ARG A 31 -9.10 -33.37 32.27
C ARG A 31 -8.35 -34.22 31.22
N ASP A 32 -7.09 -33.86 30.96
CA ASP A 32 -6.22 -34.53 29.99
C ASP A 32 -6.78 -34.59 28.56
N PHE A 33 -7.73 -33.71 28.23
CA PHE A 33 -8.27 -33.60 26.88
C PHE A 33 -7.21 -33.02 25.94
N LYS A 34 -6.78 -33.83 24.99
CA LYS A 34 -5.88 -33.42 23.91
C LYS A 34 -6.49 -33.90 22.60
N GLN A 35 -6.52 -33.06 21.58
CA GLN A 35 -7.06 -33.41 20.28
C GLN A 35 -6.20 -32.82 19.17
N ILE A 36 -5.89 -33.64 18.17
CA ILE A 36 -5.32 -33.18 16.90
C ILE A 36 -6.43 -33.15 15.86
N SER A 37 -6.45 -32.12 15.03
CA SER A 37 -7.30 -32.06 13.84
C SER A 37 -6.50 -31.74 12.59
N ALA A 38 -6.92 -32.31 11.47
CA ALA A 38 -6.40 -32.03 10.14
C ALA A 38 -7.58 -31.90 9.17
N GLY A 39 -7.47 -30.98 8.22
CA GLY A 39 -8.50 -30.74 7.21
C GLY A 39 -7.89 -30.52 5.84
N LEU A 40 -8.57 -31.05 4.83
CA LEU A 40 -8.30 -30.79 3.42
C LEU A 40 -9.60 -30.27 2.80
N SER A 41 -9.52 -29.11 2.17
CA SER A 41 -10.61 -28.58 1.34
C SER A 41 -10.15 -28.51 -0.10
N TYR A 42 -11.00 -28.91 -1.02
CA TYR A 42 -10.78 -28.79 -2.45
C TYR A 42 -12.01 -28.12 -3.08
N LYS A 43 -11.82 -26.94 -3.66
CA LYS A 43 -12.90 -26.20 -4.32
C LYS A 43 -12.59 -26.02 -5.79
N ILE A 44 -13.46 -26.52 -6.66
CA ILE A 44 -13.39 -26.30 -8.09
C ILE A 44 -14.73 -25.79 -8.61
N ASN A 45 -14.72 -24.57 -9.13
CA ASN A 45 -15.92 -23.87 -9.59
C ASN A 45 -17.02 -23.88 -8.51
N LYS A 46 -18.16 -24.53 -8.82
CA LYS A 46 -19.34 -24.65 -7.97
C LYS A 46 -19.29 -25.79 -6.96
N VAL A 47 -18.31 -26.68 -7.07
CA VAL A 47 -18.19 -27.89 -6.25
C VAL A 47 -17.08 -27.70 -5.23
N GLY A 48 -17.42 -27.86 -3.95
CA GLY A 48 -16.46 -27.95 -2.85
C GLY A 48 -16.49 -29.34 -2.22
N PHE A 49 -15.32 -29.87 -1.90
CA PHE A 49 -15.12 -31.09 -1.14
C PHE A 49 -14.32 -30.75 0.12
N ASP A 50 -14.85 -31.09 1.28
CA ASP A 50 -14.18 -30.88 2.56
C ASP A 50 -14.03 -32.21 3.27
N TYR A 51 -12.80 -32.53 3.65
CA TYR A 51 -12.47 -33.65 4.52
C TYR A 51 -11.84 -33.13 5.80
N GLY A 52 -12.43 -33.51 6.93
CA GLY A 52 -11.93 -33.21 8.26
C GLY A 52 -11.66 -34.49 9.02
N PHE A 53 -10.53 -34.54 9.70
CA PHE A 53 -10.15 -35.59 10.62
C PHE A 53 -9.87 -34.98 11.98
N SER A 54 -10.34 -35.62 13.05
CA SER A 54 -10.00 -35.22 14.41
C SER A 54 -9.77 -36.43 15.32
N LEU A 55 -8.66 -36.43 16.04
CA LEU A 55 -8.21 -37.53 16.87
C LEU A 55 -8.01 -37.05 18.32
N PRO A 56 -8.81 -37.55 19.28
CA PRO A 56 -8.51 -37.35 20.69
C PRO A 56 -7.29 -38.20 21.08
N LEU A 57 -6.36 -37.62 21.83
CA LEU A 57 -5.12 -38.24 22.31
C LEU A 57 -5.15 -38.58 23.82
N GLY A 58 -6.31 -38.42 24.48
CA GLY A 58 -6.52 -38.71 25.91
C GLY A 58 -6.77 -40.20 26.20
N THR A 59 -7.01 -40.54 27.48
CA THR A 59 -7.11 -41.91 28.05
C THR A 59 -8.28 -42.78 27.57
N ILE A 60 -8.90 -42.46 26.43
CA ILE A 60 -10.01 -43.23 25.87
C ILE A 60 -9.42 -44.41 25.08
N LYS A 61 -9.88 -45.62 25.39
CA LYS A 61 -9.44 -46.90 24.80
C LYS A 61 -9.61 -47.00 23.28
N GLU A 62 -10.33 -46.06 22.66
CA GLU A 62 -10.60 -46.06 21.23
C GLU A 62 -9.83 -44.92 20.57
N THR A 63 -8.79 -45.29 19.83
CA THR A 63 -8.01 -44.39 18.95
C THR A 63 -8.71 -44.14 17.62
N ALA A 64 -10.02 -44.40 17.53
CA ALA A 64 -10.82 -44.16 16.34
C ALA A 64 -11.10 -42.66 16.24
N GLY A 65 -10.32 -41.97 15.42
CA GLY A 65 -10.57 -40.57 15.13
C GLY A 65 -11.91 -40.38 14.41
N ASN A 66 -12.52 -39.21 14.60
CA ASN A 66 -13.73 -38.82 13.90
C ASN A 66 -13.36 -38.28 12.52
N HIS A 67 -14.01 -38.82 11.49
CA HIS A 67 -13.91 -38.38 10.11
C HIS A 67 -15.18 -37.67 9.69
N LYS A 68 -15.05 -36.53 9.00
CA LYS A 68 -16.16 -35.77 8.44
C LYS A 68 -15.89 -35.51 6.97
N LEU A 69 -16.86 -35.83 6.13
CA LEU A 69 -16.87 -35.55 4.70
C LEU A 69 -18.04 -34.62 4.41
N ALA A 70 -17.79 -33.55 3.66
CA ALA A 70 -18.83 -32.68 3.13
C ALA A 70 -18.60 -32.41 1.65
N MET A 71 -19.70 -32.35 0.90
CA MET A 71 -19.73 -31.91 -0.49
C MET A 71 -20.69 -30.72 -0.55
N THR A 72 -20.22 -29.62 -1.12
CA THR A 72 -21.02 -28.41 -1.33
C THR A 72 -21.16 -28.16 -2.82
N TYR A 73 -22.39 -27.90 -3.28
CA TYR A 73 -22.67 -27.54 -4.67
C TYR A 73 -23.42 -26.21 -4.71
N HIS A 74 -22.81 -25.20 -5.32
CA HIS A 74 -23.40 -23.88 -5.49
C HIS A 74 -24.18 -23.85 -6.81
N PHE A 75 -25.49 -23.65 -6.76
CA PHE A 75 -26.35 -23.59 -7.96
C PHE A 75 -26.65 -22.13 -8.34
N GLY A 76 -26.78 -21.85 -9.64
CA GLY A 76 -26.97 -20.51 -10.21
C GLY A 76 -26.33 -20.38 -11.59
N GLY A 77 -26.53 -19.28 -12.30
CA GLY A 77 -25.71 -18.93 -13.48
C GLY A 77 -24.23 -18.78 -13.06
N PRO A 78 -23.25 -19.02 -13.95
CA PRO A 78 -21.86 -18.68 -13.62
C PRO A 78 -21.76 -17.18 -13.34
N THR A 79 -21.08 -16.81 -12.26
CA THR A 79 -20.83 -15.41 -11.97
C THR A 79 -19.98 -14.81 -13.10
N VAL A 80 -20.02 -13.49 -13.26
CA VAL A 80 -19.23 -12.80 -14.29
C VAL A 80 -17.74 -13.14 -14.17
N GLU A 81 -17.24 -13.27 -12.94
CA GLU A 81 -15.86 -13.70 -12.64
C GLU A 81 -15.60 -15.16 -13.04
N GLU A 82 -16.55 -16.08 -12.83
CA GLU A 82 -16.44 -17.48 -13.21
C GLU A 82 -16.44 -17.66 -14.73
N GLN A 83 -17.32 -16.96 -15.46
CA GLN A 83 -17.36 -16.99 -16.92
C GLN A 83 -16.02 -16.54 -17.51
N TYR A 84 -15.49 -15.45 -16.98
CA TYR A 84 -14.24 -14.87 -17.42
C TYR A 84 -13.01 -15.74 -17.06
N ALA A 85 -12.96 -16.29 -15.85
CA ALA A 85 -11.90 -17.20 -15.44
C ALA A 85 -11.87 -18.48 -16.29
N LEU A 86 -13.04 -19.03 -16.62
CA LEU A 86 -13.17 -20.21 -17.47
C LEU A 86 -12.70 -19.94 -18.91
N GLU A 87 -13.09 -18.80 -19.48
CA GLU A 87 -12.71 -18.39 -20.84
C GLU A 87 -11.19 -18.14 -20.96
N VAL A 88 -10.59 -17.47 -19.96
CA VAL A 88 -9.13 -17.29 -19.88
C VAL A 88 -8.40 -18.63 -19.75
N LEU A 89 -8.98 -19.58 -19.01
CA LEU A 89 -8.36 -20.89 -18.82
C LEU A 89 -8.36 -21.76 -20.08
N GLU A 90 -9.46 -21.71 -20.82
CA GLU A 90 -9.64 -22.43 -22.08
C GLU A 90 -8.66 -21.92 -23.13
N GLN A 91 -8.50 -20.59 -23.21
CA GLN A 91 -7.48 -19.97 -24.07
C GLN A 91 -6.05 -20.30 -23.62
N TYR A 92 -5.75 -20.24 -22.32
CA TYR A 92 -4.43 -20.61 -21.80
C TYR A 92 -4.06 -22.07 -22.15
N LYS A 93 -5.03 -23.00 -22.11
CA LYS A 93 -4.84 -24.39 -22.54
C LYS A 93 -4.53 -24.47 -24.04
N GLN A 94 -5.26 -23.75 -24.89
CA GLN A 94 -5.03 -23.70 -26.34
C GLN A 94 -3.69 -23.04 -26.72
N LEU A 95 -3.21 -22.08 -25.92
CA LEU A 95 -1.94 -21.39 -26.13
C LEU A 95 -0.74 -22.20 -25.67
N LYS A 96 -0.87 -22.99 -24.61
CA LYS A 96 0.19 -23.90 -24.15
C LYS A 96 0.50 -25.00 -25.18
N GLU A 97 -0.45 -25.30 -26.07
CA GLU A 97 -0.27 -26.19 -27.23
C GLU A 97 0.45 -25.52 -28.41
N LYS A 98 0.55 -24.17 -28.45
CA LYS A 98 1.29 -23.43 -29.49
C LYS A 98 2.65 -23.00 -28.96
N THR A 99 3.72 -23.59 -29.49
CA THR A 99 5.12 -23.43 -29.03
C THR A 99 5.76 -22.06 -29.30
N ASP A 100 5.10 -21.14 -30.00
CA ASP A 100 5.69 -19.87 -30.47
C ASP A 100 5.11 -18.61 -29.81
N TYR A 101 4.57 -18.72 -28.58
CA TYR A 101 4.06 -17.53 -27.89
C TYR A 101 5.18 -16.74 -27.21
N THR A 102 5.59 -15.63 -27.83
CA THR A 102 6.36 -14.57 -27.16
C THR A 102 5.40 -13.59 -26.50
N SER A 103 5.25 -13.66 -25.18
CA SER A 103 4.64 -12.57 -24.40
C SER A 103 5.45 -11.30 -24.64
N THR A 104 4.88 -10.32 -25.32
CA THR A 104 5.47 -8.99 -25.47
C THR A 104 5.51 -8.33 -24.09
N LYS A 105 6.67 -8.45 -23.42
CA LYS A 105 7.03 -7.53 -22.34
C LYS A 105 6.87 -6.11 -22.89
N ASN A 106 6.00 -5.31 -22.26
CA ASN A 106 5.62 -3.91 -22.57
C ASN A 106 4.32 -3.69 -23.37
N VAL A 107 3.20 -4.24 -22.91
CA VAL A 107 1.86 -3.69 -23.24
C VAL A 107 1.18 -3.23 -21.95
N ALA A 108 1.84 -2.30 -21.26
CA ALA A 108 1.33 -1.68 -20.06
C ALA A 108 1.10 -0.20 -20.34
N SER A 109 -0.07 0.14 -20.89
CA SER A 109 -0.73 1.41 -20.60
C SER A 109 -2.13 1.41 -21.19
N LEU A 110 -3.05 2.12 -20.52
CA LEU A 110 -4.27 2.68 -21.13
C LEU A 110 -3.99 3.42 -22.47
N ASP A 111 -2.73 3.77 -22.73
CA ASP A 111 -2.26 4.40 -23.96
C ASP A 111 -2.17 3.46 -25.18
N ASP A 112 -2.50 2.17 -25.05
CA ASP A 112 -2.66 1.29 -26.22
C ASP A 112 -3.75 1.86 -27.16
N PRO A 113 -3.46 2.09 -28.45
CA PRO A 113 -4.45 2.59 -29.41
C PRO A 113 -5.73 1.75 -29.48
N ARG A 114 -5.64 0.44 -29.23
CA ARG A 114 -6.80 -0.48 -29.22
C ARG A 114 -7.75 -0.21 -28.05
N LEU A 115 -7.25 0.41 -26.99
CA LEU A 115 -8.01 0.77 -25.78
C LEU A 115 -8.48 2.22 -25.79
N LYS A 116 -8.31 2.97 -26.89
CA LYS A 116 -8.67 4.40 -26.95
C LYS A 116 -10.09 4.69 -26.48
N ASP A 117 -11.08 3.95 -26.98
CA ASP A 117 -12.49 4.17 -26.61
C ASP A 117 -12.75 3.88 -25.12
N ILE A 118 -12.02 2.91 -24.56
CA ILE A 118 -12.08 2.52 -23.15
C ILE A 118 -11.44 3.61 -22.29
N LYS A 119 -10.29 4.14 -22.71
CA LYS A 119 -9.61 5.27 -22.08
C LYS A 119 -10.51 6.52 -22.08
N ASP A 120 -11.13 6.86 -23.20
CA ASP A 120 -12.04 8.01 -23.30
C ASP A 120 -13.23 7.88 -22.32
N ALA A 121 -13.76 6.66 -22.11
CA ALA A 121 -14.82 6.43 -21.13
C ALA A 121 -14.34 6.54 -19.68
N ILE A 122 -13.10 6.10 -19.39
CA ILE A 122 -12.45 6.24 -18.08
C ILE A 122 -12.18 7.72 -17.77
N GLU A 123 -11.71 8.49 -18.75
CA GLU A 123 -11.49 9.94 -18.62
C GLU A 123 -12.80 10.68 -18.35
N LYS A 124 -13.90 10.22 -18.95
CA LYS A 124 -15.27 10.67 -18.65
C LYS A 124 -15.86 10.06 -17.37
N ARG A 125 -15.09 9.25 -16.65
CA ARG A 125 -15.46 8.58 -15.38
C ARG A 125 -16.73 7.74 -15.48
N ASN A 126 -17.01 7.25 -16.67
CA ASN A 126 -18.06 6.29 -16.93
C ASN A 126 -17.44 4.88 -16.96
N TYR A 127 -17.14 4.39 -15.76
CA TYR A 127 -16.45 3.12 -15.56
C TYR A 127 -17.31 1.93 -15.96
N ALA A 128 -18.64 2.03 -15.84
CA ALA A 128 -19.57 1.02 -16.34
C ALA A 128 -19.48 0.84 -17.86
N LYS A 129 -19.50 1.94 -18.62
CA LYS A 129 -19.33 1.91 -20.08
C LYS A 129 -17.96 1.38 -20.47
N ALA A 130 -16.90 1.85 -19.78
CA ALA A 130 -15.55 1.38 -20.01
C ALA A 130 -15.41 -0.14 -19.79
N ASN A 131 -15.98 -0.65 -18.69
CA ASN A 131 -15.99 -2.08 -18.38
C ASN A 131 -16.73 -2.88 -19.46
N GLY A 132 -17.94 -2.43 -19.84
CA GLY A 132 -18.71 -3.08 -20.89
C GLY A 132 -17.97 -3.17 -22.23
N MET A 133 -17.30 -2.10 -22.66
CA MET A 133 -16.50 -2.09 -23.89
C MET A 133 -15.29 -3.03 -23.81
N LEU A 134 -14.61 -3.05 -22.66
CA LEU A 134 -13.49 -3.97 -22.43
C LEU A 134 -13.94 -5.43 -22.46
N MET A 135 -15.11 -5.74 -21.87
CA MET A 135 -15.68 -7.09 -21.90
C MET A 135 -16.07 -7.54 -23.31
N GLN A 136 -16.64 -6.65 -24.13
CA GLN A 136 -16.98 -6.97 -25.52
C GLN A 136 -15.73 -7.27 -26.37
N ARG A 137 -14.63 -6.54 -26.13
CA ARG A 137 -13.35 -6.71 -26.84
C ARG A 137 -12.40 -7.71 -26.20
N ALA A 138 -12.79 -8.35 -25.09
CA ALA A 138 -11.93 -9.27 -24.35
C ALA A 138 -11.40 -10.40 -25.25
N LYS A 139 -12.23 -10.90 -26.17
CA LYS A 139 -11.86 -11.96 -27.12
C LYS A 139 -10.75 -11.55 -28.09
N ASP A 140 -10.70 -10.27 -28.47
CA ASP A 140 -9.73 -9.76 -29.44
C ASP A 140 -8.44 -9.25 -28.78
N LEU A 141 -8.47 -9.02 -27.45
CA LEU A 141 -7.39 -8.42 -26.67
C LEU A 141 -6.64 -9.42 -25.76
N LEU A 142 -7.19 -10.63 -25.55
CA LEU A 142 -6.55 -11.71 -24.80
C LEU A 142 -5.61 -12.53 -25.71
N PRO A 143 -4.53 -13.13 -25.17
CA PRO A 143 -4.26 -13.46 -23.77
C PRO A 143 -3.24 -12.52 -23.09
N ASP A 144 -3.51 -11.21 -23.07
CA ASP A 144 -2.63 -10.27 -22.37
C ASP A 144 -2.94 -10.22 -20.86
N ILE A 145 -1.94 -10.55 -20.04
CA ILE A 145 -2.02 -10.45 -18.57
C ILE A 145 -2.40 -9.04 -18.11
N GLU A 146 -2.04 -8.00 -18.89
CA GLU A 146 -2.33 -6.61 -18.55
C GLU A 146 -3.79 -6.24 -18.84
N VAL A 147 -4.36 -6.77 -19.92
CA VAL A 147 -5.80 -6.64 -20.22
C VAL A 147 -6.62 -7.34 -19.13
N LEU A 148 -6.14 -8.48 -18.65
CA LEU A 148 -6.71 -9.20 -17.51
C LEU A 148 -6.65 -8.36 -16.22
N ASN A 149 -5.51 -7.74 -15.92
CA ASN A 149 -5.36 -6.86 -14.75
C ASN A 149 -6.29 -5.63 -14.85
N LEU A 150 -6.35 -4.99 -16.01
CA LEU A 150 -7.23 -3.86 -16.27
C LEU A 150 -8.69 -4.25 -16.11
N SER A 151 -9.10 -5.43 -16.63
CA SER A 151 -10.46 -5.93 -16.49
C SER A 151 -10.86 -6.11 -15.02
N LYS A 152 -10.01 -6.74 -14.20
CA LYS A 152 -10.28 -6.89 -12.76
C LYS A 152 -10.46 -5.54 -12.05
N ARG A 153 -9.56 -4.59 -12.35
CA ARG A 153 -9.58 -3.24 -11.76
C ARG A 153 -10.82 -2.46 -12.17
N LEU A 154 -11.14 -2.48 -13.46
CA LEU A 154 -12.28 -1.75 -14.01
C LEU A 154 -13.61 -2.36 -13.58
N ASN A 155 -13.68 -3.70 -13.46
CA ASN A 155 -14.82 -4.39 -12.90
C ASN A 155 -15.08 -3.96 -11.45
N LEU A 156 -14.04 -3.99 -10.59
CA LEU A 156 -14.12 -3.51 -9.22
C LEU A 156 -14.62 -2.07 -9.15
N VAL A 157 -14.00 -1.16 -9.90
CA VAL A 157 -14.40 0.25 -9.91
C VAL A 157 -15.85 0.41 -10.38
N SER A 158 -16.24 -0.23 -11.48
CA SER A 158 -17.57 -0.10 -12.05
C SER A 158 -18.69 -0.64 -11.14
N ALA A 159 -18.38 -1.61 -10.28
CA ALA A 159 -19.33 -2.20 -9.34
C ALA A 159 -19.68 -1.24 -8.18
N PHE A 160 -18.72 -0.42 -7.74
CA PHE A 160 -18.92 0.55 -6.65
C PHE A 160 -19.29 1.94 -7.17
N TYR A 161 -18.65 2.36 -8.26
CA TYR A 161 -18.78 3.67 -8.87
C TYR A 161 -18.98 3.49 -10.38
N PRO A 162 -20.21 3.19 -10.84
CA PRO A 162 -20.47 2.98 -12.27
C PRO A 162 -20.27 4.25 -13.10
N VAL A 163 -20.68 5.39 -12.54
CA VAL A 163 -20.44 6.74 -13.06
C VAL A 163 -20.07 7.61 -11.87
N MET A 164 -19.06 8.47 -12.02
CA MET A 164 -18.64 9.42 -10.99
C MET A 164 -18.60 10.83 -11.57
N GLU A 165 -19.56 11.64 -11.17
CA GLU A 165 -19.62 13.05 -11.50
C GLU A 165 -18.92 13.83 -10.38
N ILE A 166 -17.92 14.65 -10.75
CA ILE A 166 -17.33 15.62 -9.82
C ILE A 166 -17.81 16.99 -10.29
N GLU A 167 -18.59 17.63 -9.44
CA GLU A 167 -19.07 18.98 -9.67
C GLU A 167 -18.01 20.00 -9.26
N THR A 168 -18.18 21.25 -9.67
CA THR A 168 -17.29 22.37 -9.31
C THR A 168 -17.16 22.56 -7.79
N TYR A 169 -18.12 22.06 -7.01
CA TYR A 169 -18.17 22.14 -5.54
C TYR A 169 -18.14 20.76 -4.86
N SER A 170 -17.53 19.75 -5.48
CA SER A 170 -17.35 18.44 -4.84
C SER A 170 -16.54 18.53 -3.55
N ASP A 171 -16.90 17.68 -2.59
CA ASP A 171 -16.16 17.54 -1.34
C ASP A 171 -14.72 17.04 -1.61
N ASP A 172 -13.79 17.42 -0.74
CA ASP A 172 -12.37 17.03 -0.84
C ASP A 172 -12.18 15.50 -0.94
N TRP A 173 -13.06 14.72 -0.30
CA TRP A 173 -12.98 13.26 -0.31
C TRP A 173 -13.36 12.67 -1.68
N GLU A 174 -14.28 13.26 -2.43
CA GLU A 174 -14.67 12.79 -3.77
C GLU A 174 -13.54 12.99 -4.78
N ILE A 175 -12.85 14.13 -4.69
CA ILE A 175 -11.68 14.46 -5.53
C ILE A 175 -10.55 13.47 -5.27
N LEU A 176 -10.27 13.17 -4.00
CA LEU A 176 -9.28 12.19 -3.59
C LEU A 176 -9.66 10.77 -4.03
N LEU A 177 -10.93 10.39 -3.87
CA LEU A 177 -11.45 9.10 -4.31
C LEU A 177 -11.30 8.94 -5.83
N SER A 178 -11.70 9.93 -6.61
CA SER A 178 -11.55 9.90 -8.07
C SER A 178 -10.09 9.75 -8.48
N SER A 179 -9.17 10.47 -7.84
CA SER A 179 -7.74 10.34 -8.10
C SER A 179 -7.22 8.94 -7.73
N GLY A 180 -7.73 8.39 -6.63
CA GLY A 180 -7.43 7.04 -6.17
C GLY A 180 -7.91 5.97 -7.14
N ILE A 181 -9.12 6.10 -7.68
CA ILE A 181 -9.68 5.24 -8.72
C ILE A 181 -8.83 5.33 -10.01
N GLU A 182 -8.46 6.53 -10.45
CA GLU A 182 -7.62 6.67 -11.64
C GLU A 182 -6.28 5.93 -11.44
N ASN A 183 -5.67 6.05 -10.27
CA ASN A 183 -4.45 5.33 -9.92
C ASN A 183 -4.66 3.82 -9.82
N ILE A 184 -5.83 3.34 -9.35
CA ILE A 184 -6.12 1.89 -9.31
C ILE A 184 -6.21 1.33 -10.72
N ILE A 185 -6.86 2.02 -11.65
CA ILE A 185 -6.98 1.58 -13.05
C ILE A 185 -5.60 1.58 -13.73
N LYS A 186 -4.77 2.59 -13.44
CA LYS A 186 -3.38 2.68 -13.96
C LYS A 186 -2.39 1.70 -13.32
N GLY A 187 -2.81 0.88 -12.34
CA GLY A 187 -1.94 -0.04 -11.62
C GLY A 187 -0.96 0.61 -10.64
N LYS A 188 -1.18 1.89 -10.28
CA LYS A 188 -0.39 2.63 -9.29
C LYS A 188 -0.90 2.36 -7.88
N ASP A 189 -0.89 1.08 -7.48
CA ASP A 189 -1.64 0.55 -6.34
C ASP A 189 -1.33 1.24 -5.02
N SER A 190 -0.04 1.49 -4.75
CA SER A 190 0.36 2.17 -3.51
C SER A 190 -0.17 3.60 -3.41
N GLN A 191 -0.31 4.32 -4.54
CA GLN A 191 -0.87 5.66 -4.56
C GLN A 191 -2.40 5.61 -4.49
N ALA A 192 -3.00 4.65 -5.18
CA ALA A 192 -4.45 4.40 -5.14
C ALA A 192 -4.93 4.16 -3.71
N ILE A 193 -4.35 3.16 -3.01
CA ILE A 193 -4.74 2.82 -1.64
C ILE A 193 -4.53 4.00 -0.68
N LYS A 194 -3.43 4.74 -0.84
CA LYS A 194 -3.18 5.96 -0.08
C LYS A 194 -4.31 6.99 -0.25
N GLN A 195 -4.69 7.31 -1.49
CA GLN A 195 -5.72 8.31 -1.78
C GLN A 195 -7.12 7.87 -1.36
N ILE A 196 -7.49 6.61 -1.63
CA ILE A 196 -8.78 6.04 -1.23
C ILE A 196 -8.88 6.03 0.31
N ASN A 197 -7.79 5.73 1.01
CA ASN A 197 -7.75 5.78 2.48
C ASN A 197 -7.91 7.21 3.03
N VAL A 198 -7.30 8.22 2.40
CA VAL A 198 -7.53 9.62 2.82
C VAL A 198 -8.98 10.02 2.55
N ALA A 199 -9.55 9.67 1.40
CA ALA A 199 -10.96 9.90 1.12
C ALA A 199 -11.86 9.23 2.18
N GLN A 200 -11.61 7.95 2.50
CA GLN A 200 -12.34 7.23 3.54
C GLN A 200 -12.20 7.88 4.91
N SER A 201 -11.03 8.42 5.25
CA SER A 201 -10.82 9.10 6.54
C SER A 201 -11.61 10.40 6.69
N LEU A 202 -11.94 11.06 5.57
CA LEU A 202 -12.73 12.29 5.53
C LEU A 202 -14.23 11.99 5.55
N ASN A 203 -14.64 10.83 5.03
CA ASN A 203 -16.02 10.37 5.04
C ASN A 203 -16.13 8.95 5.64
N GLN A 204 -15.86 8.82 6.94
CA GLN A 204 -15.75 7.52 7.63
C GLN A 204 -17.07 6.76 7.76
N ASN A 205 -18.19 7.48 7.69
CA ASN A 205 -19.53 6.90 7.82
C ASN A 205 -20.04 6.30 6.50
N ASP A 206 -19.36 6.53 5.39
CA ASP A 206 -19.74 5.99 4.10
C ASP A 206 -19.34 4.52 3.98
N ALA A 207 -20.35 3.65 4.11
CA ALA A 207 -20.17 2.21 4.02
C ALA A 207 -19.69 1.77 2.62
N GLY A 208 -20.10 2.47 1.55
CA GLY A 208 -19.70 2.18 0.19
C GLY A 208 -18.20 2.38 -0.01
N LEU A 209 -17.68 3.51 0.47
CA LEU A 209 -16.27 3.89 0.43
C LEU A 209 -15.41 2.97 1.30
N SER A 210 -15.89 2.61 2.50
CA SER A 210 -15.20 1.63 3.36
C SER A 210 -15.08 0.26 2.67
N ASN A 211 -16.19 -0.24 2.10
CA ASN A 211 -16.22 -1.51 1.38
C ASN A 211 -15.37 -1.46 0.10
N PHE A 212 -15.36 -0.33 -0.61
CA PHE A 212 -14.51 -0.12 -1.79
C PHE A 212 -13.02 -0.18 -1.41
N LEU A 213 -12.62 0.49 -0.33
CA LEU A 213 -11.25 0.43 0.16
C LEU A 213 -10.85 -1.01 0.51
N GLU A 214 -11.70 -1.75 1.22
CA GLU A 214 -11.43 -3.16 1.56
C GLU A 214 -11.22 -4.03 0.30
N LYS A 215 -12.09 -3.88 -0.71
CA LYS A 215 -11.92 -4.59 -1.99
C LYS A 215 -10.71 -4.14 -2.79
N ALA A 216 -10.33 -2.86 -2.71
CA ALA A 216 -9.08 -2.38 -3.28
C ALA A 216 -7.84 -2.98 -2.57
N GLU A 217 -7.86 -3.11 -1.24
CA GLU A 217 -6.80 -3.77 -0.47
C GLU A 217 -6.68 -5.27 -0.84
N GLU A 218 -7.81 -5.96 -1.02
CA GLU A 218 -7.85 -7.36 -1.48
C GLU A 218 -7.23 -7.51 -2.87
N LEU A 219 -7.65 -6.66 -3.82
CA LEU A 219 -7.18 -6.68 -5.21
C LEU A 219 -5.69 -6.40 -5.35
N THR A 220 -5.18 -5.45 -4.56
CA THR A 220 -3.79 -4.96 -4.65
C THR A 220 -2.84 -5.65 -3.69
N HIS A 221 -3.37 -6.37 -2.70
CA HIS A 221 -2.64 -6.90 -1.55
C HIS A 221 -1.87 -5.84 -0.74
N ILE A 222 -2.28 -4.57 -0.83
CA ILE A 222 -1.70 -3.46 -0.06
C ILE A 222 -2.69 -3.05 1.00
N LYS A 223 -2.27 -3.11 2.27
CA LYS A 223 -3.05 -2.62 3.40
C LYS A 223 -2.92 -1.10 3.55
N ALA A 224 -4.04 -0.45 3.80
CA ALA A 224 -4.16 0.97 4.05
C ALA A 224 -3.69 1.34 5.46
N ASP A 225 -3.12 2.53 5.59
CA ASP A 225 -2.73 3.12 6.87
C ASP A 225 -3.97 3.80 7.49
N ARG A 226 -4.86 2.97 8.06
CA ARG A 226 -6.21 3.37 8.48
C ARG A 226 -6.19 4.38 9.63
N VAL A 227 -7.17 5.27 9.62
CA VAL A 227 -7.48 6.17 10.73
C VAL A 227 -8.45 5.45 11.68
N PRO A 228 -8.22 5.50 13.01
CA PRO A 228 -9.17 4.96 13.99
C PRO A 228 -10.57 5.56 13.82
N SER A 229 -11.61 4.74 13.99
CA SER A 229 -13.01 5.14 13.78
C SER A 229 -13.52 6.18 14.79
N ASP A 230 -12.81 6.38 15.89
CA ASP A 230 -13.06 7.43 16.88
C ASP A 230 -12.33 8.74 16.55
N PHE A 231 -11.50 8.77 15.51
CA PHE A 231 -10.76 9.94 15.07
C PHE A 231 -11.39 10.56 13.81
N ASN A 232 -12.38 11.44 14.02
CA ASN A 232 -13.21 12.00 12.94
C ASN A 232 -12.63 13.26 12.26
N ARG A 233 -11.34 13.54 12.45
CA ARG A 233 -10.70 14.75 11.89
C ARG A 233 -9.94 14.50 10.59
N GLY A 234 -9.93 13.27 10.07
CA GLY A 234 -9.24 12.91 8.83
C GLY A 234 -7.80 12.41 9.01
N TYR A 235 -7.23 11.91 7.92
CA TYR A 235 -5.91 11.29 7.89
C TYR A 235 -4.77 12.28 8.19
N ILE A 236 -4.85 13.51 7.66
CA ILE A 236 -3.78 14.51 7.84
C ILE A 236 -3.64 14.90 9.30
N GLU A 237 -4.77 15.16 9.96
CA GLU A 237 -4.89 15.48 11.38
C GLU A 237 -4.46 14.30 12.23
N TYR A 238 -4.77 13.07 11.81
CA TYR A 238 -4.31 11.87 12.49
C TYR A 238 -2.78 11.73 12.41
N LYS A 239 -2.16 12.03 11.26
CA LYS A 239 -0.70 12.03 11.14
C LYS A 239 -0.02 13.13 11.96
N PHE A 240 -0.66 14.29 12.12
CA PHE A 240 -0.20 15.29 13.09
C PHE A 240 -0.26 14.75 14.52
N TYR A 241 -1.39 14.14 14.90
CA TYR A 241 -1.56 13.55 16.22
C TYR A 241 -0.52 12.46 16.52
N GLU A 242 -0.30 11.52 15.59
CA GLU A 242 0.75 10.50 15.72
C GLU A 242 2.15 11.13 15.84
N SER A 243 2.44 12.12 14.99
CA SER A 243 3.71 12.85 15.04
C SER A 243 3.95 13.50 16.39
N ASP A 244 2.92 14.10 16.98
CA ASP A 244 3.05 14.84 18.23
C ASP A 244 3.32 13.90 19.41
N ILE A 245 2.62 12.75 19.46
CA ILE A 245 2.91 11.70 20.44
C ILE A 245 4.36 11.21 20.31
N LEU A 246 4.82 10.93 19.09
CA LEU A 246 6.18 10.46 18.84
C LEU A 246 7.22 11.52 19.22
N TYR A 247 6.92 12.77 18.95
CA TYR A 247 7.76 13.91 19.31
C TYR A 247 7.91 14.05 20.84
N GLU A 248 6.81 13.93 21.59
CA GLU A 248 6.83 13.92 23.06
C GLU A 248 7.63 12.75 23.63
N GLN A 249 7.57 11.59 22.97
CA GLN A 249 8.39 10.41 23.28
C GLN A 249 9.86 10.54 22.86
N LYS A 250 10.28 11.69 22.32
CA LYS A 250 11.63 11.94 21.78
C LYS A 250 12.02 11.04 20.60
N LYS A 251 11.04 10.39 19.95
CA LYS A 251 11.22 9.57 18.74
C LYS A 251 11.10 10.45 17.50
N TYR A 252 12.06 11.36 17.35
CA TYR A 252 11.99 12.43 16.33
C TYR A 252 12.06 11.91 14.90
N ASP A 253 12.71 10.77 14.65
CA ASP A 253 12.77 10.17 13.31
C ASP A 253 11.43 9.52 12.93
N ASP A 254 10.73 8.89 13.87
CA ASP A 254 9.38 8.38 13.67
C ASP A 254 8.40 9.53 13.44
N ALA A 255 8.48 10.59 14.25
CA ALA A 255 7.66 11.80 14.09
C ALA A 255 7.85 12.42 12.70
N ALA A 256 9.11 12.59 12.27
CA ALA A 256 9.44 13.10 10.94
C ALA A 256 8.89 12.20 9.82
N ARG A 257 8.82 10.88 10.01
CA ARG A 257 8.19 9.97 9.04
C ARG A 257 6.68 10.23 8.91
N LYS A 258 5.96 10.45 10.01
CA LYS A 258 4.53 10.80 9.99
C LYS A 258 4.28 12.15 9.33
N LEU A 259 5.09 13.15 9.62
CA LEU A 259 4.99 14.47 8.97
C LEU A 259 5.28 14.41 7.46
N ASN A 260 6.23 13.58 7.04
CA ASN A 260 6.48 13.35 5.62
C ASN A 260 5.27 12.69 4.92
N GLN A 261 4.49 11.85 5.60
CA GLN A 261 3.25 11.30 5.02
C GLN A 261 2.20 12.39 4.79
N ILE A 262 2.19 13.47 5.57
CA ILE A 262 1.32 14.65 5.32
C ILE A 262 1.74 15.34 4.03
N LEU A 263 3.05 15.56 3.85
CA LEU A 263 3.59 16.22 2.66
C LEU A 263 3.47 15.39 1.38
N ASP A 264 3.22 14.07 1.47
CA ASP A 264 2.87 13.24 0.32
C ASP A 264 1.52 13.68 -0.30
N PHE A 265 0.62 14.33 0.46
CA PHE A 265 -0.70 14.80 0.02
C PHE A 265 -0.82 16.33 -0.03
N GLU A 266 -0.25 17.02 0.95
CA GLU A 266 -0.22 18.48 1.04
C GLU A 266 1.25 18.97 1.04
N PRO A 267 1.92 19.06 -0.13
CA PRO A 267 3.35 19.38 -0.21
C PRO A 267 3.74 20.72 0.42
N GLU A 268 2.81 21.66 0.50
CA GLU A 268 3.01 23.01 1.03
C GLU A 268 2.40 23.21 2.43
N LYS A 269 2.07 22.13 3.14
CA LYS A 269 1.52 22.21 4.50
C LYS A 269 2.54 22.79 5.48
N ILE A 270 2.43 24.10 5.71
CA ILE A 270 3.37 24.90 6.51
C ILE A 270 3.57 24.29 7.91
N ALA A 271 2.51 23.85 8.56
CA ALA A 271 2.58 23.23 9.90
C ALA A 271 3.46 21.95 9.91
N ALA A 272 3.33 21.10 8.89
CA ALA A 272 4.13 19.87 8.78
C ALA A 272 5.60 20.20 8.48
N ILE A 273 5.85 21.17 7.58
CA ILE A 273 7.20 21.66 7.26
C ILE A 273 7.88 22.26 8.51
N LYS A 274 7.17 23.09 9.29
CA LYS A 274 7.70 23.66 10.55
C LYS A 274 8.08 22.56 11.55
N LYS A 275 7.19 21.58 11.75
CA LYS A 275 7.44 20.46 12.68
C LYS A 275 8.58 19.55 12.19
N LEU A 276 8.74 19.34 10.87
CA LEU A 276 9.89 18.61 10.31
C LEU A 276 11.21 19.32 10.64
N GLY A 277 11.23 20.65 10.49
CA GLY A 277 12.39 21.45 10.89
C GLY A 277 12.73 21.25 12.37
N SER A 278 11.72 21.24 13.26
CA SER A 278 11.90 20.99 14.69
C SER A 278 12.40 19.58 15.00
N CYS A 279 11.85 18.54 14.34
CA CYS A 279 12.32 17.16 14.49
C CYS A 279 13.79 17.04 14.09
N HIS A 280 14.16 17.60 12.93
CA HIS A 280 15.54 17.57 12.44
C HIS A 280 16.49 18.38 13.31
N TYR A 281 16.05 19.50 13.89
CA TYR A 281 16.84 20.25 14.85
C TYR A 281 17.17 19.43 16.10
N LEU A 282 16.19 18.71 16.63
CA LEU A 282 16.35 17.86 17.81
C LEU A 282 17.17 16.59 17.53
N MET A 283 17.20 16.14 16.28
CA MET A 283 18.13 15.11 15.80
C MET A 283 19.53 15.67 15.46
N GLU A 284 19.79 16.95 15.71
CA GLU A 284 21.04 17.67 15.38
C GLU A 284 21.35 17.73 13.87
N ASN A 285 20.36 17.44 13.02
CA ASN A 285 20.43 17.62 11.57
C ASN A 285 20.18 19.09 11.20
N TYR A 286 21.00 20.01 11.72
CA TYR A 286 20.73 21.44 11.65
C TYR A 286 20.61 22.01 10.24
N ALA A 287 21.36 21.47 9.27
CA ALA A 287 21.25 21.87 7.86
C ALA A 287 19.85 21.57 7.28
N LEU A 288 19.30 20.41 7.63
CA LEU A 288 17.98 19.97 7.19
C LEU A 288 16.87 20.70 7.94
N ALA A 289 17.07 20.98 9.24
CA ALA A 289 16.19 21.83 10.02
C ALA A 289 16.03 23.22 9.40
N LEU A 290 17.16 23.86 9.05
CA LEU A 290 17.17 25.14 8.35
C LEU A 290 16.45 25.07 7.01
N TYR A 291 16.70 24.05 6.21
CA TYR A 291 16.03 23.86 4.93
C TYR A 291 14.51 23.87 5.07
N TYR A 292 13.97 23.06 5.97
CA TYR A 292 12.53 23.00 6.20
C TYR A 292 11.98 24.33 6.73
N TRP A 293 12.63 24.94 7.72
CA TRP A 293 12.16 26.23 8.26
C TRP A 293 12.26 27.38 7.27
N GLU A 294 13.29 27.44 6.42
CA GLU A 294 13.39 28.44 5.36
C GLU A 294 12.31 28.25 4.29
N ASN A 295 11.94 27.01 3.98
CA ASN A 295 10.81 26.76 3.08
C ASN A 295 9.48 27.12 3.72
N ALA A 296 9.26 26.79 4.99
CA ALA A 296 8.08 27.25 5.72
C ALA A 296 8.01 28.78 5.75
N LEU A 297 9.13 29.47 5.90
CA LEU A 297 9.19 30.94 5.91
C LEU A 297 8.77 31.58 4.59
N LYS A 298 9.03 30.91 3.45
CA LYS A 298 8.59 31.38 2.12
C LYS A 298 7.07 31.27 1.95
N LEU A 299 6.48 30.24 2.54
CA LEU A 299 5.04 29.95 2.44
C LEU A 299 4.23 30.68 3.53
N GLU A 300 4.86 31.09 4.63
CA GLU A 300 4.21 31.73 5.78
C GLU A 300 3.75 33.16 5.45
N THR A 301 2.43 33.32 5.35
CA THR A 301 1.78 34.61 5.09
C THR A 301 1.49 35.38 6.39
N ASN A 302 1.41 34.70 7.53
CA ASN A 302 1.14 35.36 8.82
C ASN A 302 2.39 36.06 9.35
N THR A 303 2.35 37.38 9.47
CA THR A 303 3.48 38.21 9.90
C THR A 303 4.05 37.82 11.27
N LYS A 304 3.20 37.45 12.23
CA LYS A 304 3.63 37.09 13.59
C LYS A 304 4.36 35.75 13.61
N GLU A 305 3.78 34.74 12.95
CA GLU A 305 4.38 33.42 12.78
C GLU A 305 5.69 33.50 12.01
N ARG A 306 5.71 34.28 10.91
CA ARG A 306 6.90 34.51 10.09
C ARG A 306 8.03 35.13 10.89
N THR A 307 7.74 36.12 11.73
CA THR A 307 8.74 36.78 12.59
C THR A 307 9.32 35.79 13.62
N THR A 308 8.47 34.95 14.19
CA THR A 308 8.89 33.90 15.15
C THR A 308 9.78 32.86 14.47
N LEU A 309 9.36 32.37 13.30
CA LEU A 309 10.12 31.42 12.50
C LEU A 309 11.47 31.99 12.04
N LEU A 310 11.51 33.27 11.65
CA LEU A 310 12.76 33.96 11.27
C LEU A 310 13.75 34.01 12.44
N LYS A 311 13.29 34.23 13.68
CA LYS A 311 14.15 34.17 14.87
C LYS A 311 14.76 32.78 15.04
N ILE A 312 13.96 31.72 14.91
CA ILE A 312 14.42 30.32 15.00
C ILE A 312 15.48 30.02 13.93
N VAL A 313 15.23 30.43 12.68
CA VAL A 313 16.17 30.28 11.55
C VAL A 313 17.49 30.98 11.86
N ASN A 314 17.46 32.23 12.31
CA ASN A 314 18.67 33.00 12.60
C ASN A 314 19.46 32.45 13.80
N GLN A 315 18.77 32.00 14.85
CA GLN A 315 19.40 31.32 15.99
C GLN A 315 20.08 30.02 15.57
N THR A 316 19.41 29.22 14.75
CA THR A 316 19.94 27.94 14.27
C THR A 316 21.15 28.15 13.37
N LYS A 317 21.09 29.15 12.48
CA LYS A 317 22.24 29.61 11.69
C LYS A 317 23.45 29.88 12.60
N ARG A 318 23.31 30.77 13.59
CA ARG A 318 24.40 31.10 14.53
C ARG A 318 24.94 29.87 15.26
N LYS A 319 24.10 28.88 15.59
CA LYS A 319 24.52 27.64 16.24
C LYS A 319 25.39 26.76 15.33
N ILE A 320 25.07 26.67 14.04
CA ILE A 320 25.86 25.91 13.06
C ILE A 320 27.21 26.60 12.81
N ASN A 321 27.19 27.93 12.71
CA ASN A 321 28.40 28.71 12.54
C ASN A 321 28.21 30.13 13.14
N PRO A 322 28.94 30.46 14.22
CA PRO A 322 28.83 31.77 14.88
C PRO A 322 29.19 32.96 13.98
N ASP A 323 30.04 32.76 12.96
CA ASP A 323 30.58 33.80 12.07
C ASP A 323 29.75 33.97 10.77
N LEU A 324 28.42 33.82 10.85
CA LEU A 324 27.51 33.92 9.70
C LEU A 324 27.27 35.37 9.25
N ASP A 325 28.34 36.02 8.78
CA ASP A 325 28.29 37.23 7.97
C ASP A 325 29.24 37.02 6.78
N THR A 326 28.76 36.47 5.65
CA THR A 326 29.33 36.65 4.28
C THR A 326 28.61 35.78 3.23
N ALA A 327 28.39 36.37 2.05
CA ALA A 327 27.63 35.80 0.93
C ALA A 327 28.20 34.49 0.36
N GLY A 328 29.51 34.22 0.48
CA GLY A 328 30.15 33.01 -0.07
C GLY A 328 29.84 31.69 0.67
N LYS A 329 29.30 31.74 1.90
CA LYS A 329 29.01 30.54 2.71
C LYS A 329 27.53 30.11 2.68
N LYS A 330 26.65 30.96 2.14
CA LYS A 330 25.24 30.63 1.90
C LYS A 330 25.11 29.47 0.93
N ASP A 331 25.99 29.42 -0.08
CA ASP A 331 26.06 28.33 -1.05
C ASP A 331 26.51 27.01 -0.41
N THR A 332 27.42 27.05 0.58
CA THR A 332 27.86 25.86 1.32
C THR A 332 26.74 25.26 2.17
N LEU A 333 26.00 26.09 2.91
CA LEU A 333 24.84 25.64 3.70
C LEU A 333 23.71 25.12 2.81
N SER A 334 23.45 25.80 1.69
CA SER A 334 22.48 25.36 0.69
C SER A 334 22.85 23.99 0.11
N LYS A 335 24.13 23.79 -0.25
CA LYS A 335 24.64 22.51 -0.76
C LYS A 335 24.57 21.40 0.29
N GLN A 336 24.92 21.69 1.54
CA GLN A 336 24.78 20.73 2.65
C GLN A 336 23.32 20.34 2.90
N ALA A 337 22.40 21.31 2.88
CA ALA A 337 20.98 21.06 2.99
C ALA A 337 20.44 20.21 1.84
N GLN A 338 20.86 20.49 0.60
CA GLN A 338 20.50 19.70 -0.57
C GLN A 338 21.00 18.26 -0.46
N ASN A 339 22.27 18.07 -0.07
CA ASN A 339 22.83 16.75 0.16
C ASN A 339 22.10 16.01 1.29
N ALA A 340 21.82 16.67 2.41
CA ALA A 340 21.10 16.06 3.54
C ALA A 340 19.67 15.63 3.13
N ARG A 341 18.97 16.45 2.35
CA ARG A 341 17.65 16.12 1.80
C ARG A 341 17.72 14.94 0.86
N GLU A 342 18.72 14.92 -0.03
CA GLU A 342 18.89 13.81 -0.96
C GLU A 342 19.22 12.51 -0.23
N ILE A 343 20.06 12.58 0.80
CA ILE A 343 20.35 11.44 1.69
C ILE A 343 19.07 10.94 2.37
N GLU A 344 18.25 11.82 2.95
CA GLU A 344 16.98 11.44 3.58
C GLU A 344 16.03 10.76 2.57
N ARG A 345 15.90 11.33 1.37
CA ARG A 345 15.08 10.79 0.29
C ARG A 345 15.55 9.40 -0.13
N LEU A 346 16.86 9.26 -0.36
CA LEU A 346 17.48 7.98 -0.72
C LEU A 346 17.33 6.97 0.42
N TYR A 347 17.45 7.38 1.67
CA TYR A 347 17.28 6.49 2.82
C TYR A 347 15.86 5.94 2.90
N ARG A 348 14.84 6.80 2.72
CA ARG A 348 13.42 6.39 2.64
C ARG A 348 13.18 5.42 1.48
N LEU A 349 13.75 5.71 0.30
CA LEU A 349 13.64 4.85 -0.87
C LEU A 349 14.28 3.48 -0.63
N GLY A 350 15.51 3.45 -0.10
CA GLY A 350 16.26 2.23 0.20
C GLY A 350 15.53 1.37 1.24
N ALA A 351 15.00 1.99 2.30
CA ALA A 351 14.19 1.31 3.30
C ALA A 351 12.89 0.72 2.71
N ASN A 352 12.21 1.44 1.82
CA ASN A 352 11.01 0.93 1.15
C ASN A 352 11.32 -0.28 0.25
N LEU A 353 12.39 -0.21 -0.54
CA LEU A 353 12.85 -1.32 -1.38
C LEU A 353 13.25 -2.53 -0.54
N TYR A 354 13.92 -2.31 0.59
CA TYR A 354 14.27 -3.36 1.53
C TYR A 354 13.03 -4.08 2.08
N LEU A 355 12.01 -3.33 2.49
CA LEU A 355 10.73 -3.89 2.98
C LEU A 355 9.97 -4.66 1.89
N LYS A 356 10.15 -4.29 0.62
CA LYS A 356 9.57 -4.99 -0.54
C LYS A 356 10.33 -6.27 -0.93
N GLY A 357 11.44 -6.59 -0.27
CA GLY A 357 12.30 -7.72 -0.64
C GLY A 357 13.22 -7.45 -1.83
N ASP A 358 13.21 -6.24 -2.39
CA ASP A 358 14.08 -5.80 -3.49
C ASP A 358 15.49 -5.46 -2.97
N HIS A 359 16.15 -6.43 -2.30
CA HIS A 359 17.42 -6.23 -1.60
C HIS A 359 18.54 -5.73 -2.52
N GLY A 360 18.58 -6.18 -3.78
CA GLY A 360 19.55 -5.69 -4.76
C GLY A 360 19.44 -4.18 -5.00
N LYS A 361 18.24 -3.69 -5.33
CA LYS A 361 17.99 -2.26 -5.55
C LYS A 361 18.17 -1.45 -4.27
N ALA A 362 17.78 -2.00 -3.11
CA ALA A 362 17.98 -1.36 -1.82
C ALA A 362 19.48 -1.13 -1.54
N ALA A 363 20.33 -2.13 -1.79
CA ALA A 363 21.79 -2.01 -1.64
C ALA A 363 22.36 -0.91 -2.55
N ASP A 364 21.90 -0.84 -3.80
CA ASP A 364 22.36 0.20 -4.74
C ASP A 364 21.95 1.61 -4.29
N VAL A 365 20.75 1.77 -3.73
CA VAL A 365 20.31 3.04 -3.15
C VAL A 365 21.15 3.43 -1.93
N PHE A 366 21.46 2.48 -1.02
CA PHE A 366 22.33 2.77 0.12
C PHE A 366 23.77 3.09 -0.30
N ARG A 367 24.30 2.46 -1.35
CA ARG A 367 25.59 2.84 -1.93
C ARG A 367 25.61 4.28 -2.44
N LYS A 368 24.52 4.74 -3.08
CA LYS A 368 24.41 6.15 -3.49
C LYS A 368 24.52 7.10 -2.31
N ILE A 369 23.93 6.76 -1.16
CA ILE A 369 24.09 7.57 0.06
C ILE A 369 25.57 7.64 0.47
N MET A 370 26.28 6.52 0.44
CA MET A 370 27.71 6.46 0.76
C MET A 370 28.58 7.27 -0.22
N THR A 371 28.12 7.53 -1.45
CA THR A 371 28.84 8.44 -2.37
C THR A 371 28.67 9.92 -2.03
N ILE A 372 27.54 10.29 -1.40
CA ILE A 372 27.24 11.67 -1.00
C ILE A 372 27.82 11.96 0.39
N ASP A 373 27.72 10.99 1.30
CA ASP A 373 28.21 11.05 2.67
C ASP A 373 28.86 9.70 3.06
N PRO A 374 30.18 9.55 2.83
CA PRO A 374 30.91 8.32 3.14
C PRO A 374 30.94 7.94 4.62
N GLU A 375 30.70 8.89 5.52
CA GLU A 375 30.71 8.68 6.98
C GLU A 375 29.30 8.38 7.53
N ASN A 376 28.30 8.20 6.66
CA ASN A 376 26.92 7.95 7.06
C ASN A 376 26.74 6.58 7.75
N LYS A 377 26.86 6.56 9.09
CA LYS A 377 26.74 5.33 9.90
C LYS A 377 25.43 4.58 9.66
N LYS A 378 24.31 5.29 9.49
CA LYS A 378 22.99 4.68 9.26
C LYS A 378 22.94 3.96 7.92
N ALA A 379 23.40 4.60 6.85
CA ALA A 379 23.43 4.00 5.51
C ALA A 379 24.40 2.82 5.44
N LYS A 380 25.56 2.90 6.10
CA LYS A 380 26.51 1.80 6.21
C LYS A 380 25.89 0.58 6.90
N GLN A 381 25.25 0.77 8.05
CA GLN A 381 24.56 -0.31 8.77
C GLN A 381 23.40 -0.90 7.96
N ALA A 382 22.61 -0.07 7.28
CA ALA A 382 21.53 -0.53 6.41
C ALA A 382 22.07 -1.37 5.25
N LEU A 383 23.14 -0.91 4.60
CA LEU A 383 23.81 -1.64 3.52
C LEU A 383 24.36 -3.00 3.99
N GLU A 384 25.02 -3.05 5.15
CA GLU A 384 25.51 -4.30 5.73
C GLU A 384 24.38 -5.30 5.99
N ARG A 385 23.23 -4.84 6.51
CA ARG A 385 22.05 -5.69 6.73
C ARG A 385 21.50 -6.24 5.41
N VAL A 386 21.38 -5.39 4.39
CA VAL A 386 20.88 -5.79 3.06
C VAL A 386 21.79 -6.84 2.43
N LEU A 387 23.12 -6.68 2.55
CA LEU A 387 24.09 -7.59 1.98
C LEU A 387 24.14 -8.96 2.68
N ARG A 388 23.71 -9.06 3.95
CA ARG A 388 23.62 -10.34 4.68
C ARG A 388 22.41 -11.20 4.29
N LEU A 389 21.40 -10.59 3.67
CA LEU A 389 20.15 -11.27 3.25
C LEU A 389 20.19 -11.71 1.78
N ARG A 390 21.28 -11.40 1.09
CA ARG A 390 21.53 -11.77 -0.31
C ARG A 390 22.43 -13.00 -0.35
#